data_AF-A0A970QEK4-F1
#
_entry.id   AF-A0A970QEK4-F1
#
_cell.length_a   1.000
_cell.length_b   1.000
_cell.length_c   1.000
_cell.angle_alpha   90.00
_cell.angle_beta   90.00
_cell.angle_gamma   90.00
#
_symmetry.space_group_name_H-M   'P 1'
#
loop_
_entity.id
_entity.type
_entity.pdbx_description
1 polymer ?
#
loop_
_entity_poly.entity_id
_entity_poly.type
_entity_poly.pdbx_seq_one_letter_code
_entity_poly.pdbx_strand_id
1 'polypeptide(L)'
;VVIKRFQPEKDDWQPSACTHAYTDQSRGLGLADMAAAIRSGRPPRADGALAYHVLDIMQAFLESGERHEPIALESTCERPAPMPAGLSDGCVE
;
A
#
# COMPACT_ATOMS: atom_id res chain seq x y z
N VAL A 1 -1.85 15.31 -9.75
CA VAL A 1 -3.08 14.61 -9.30
C VAL A 1 -3.83 15.49 -8.31
N VAL A 2 -5.15 15.67 -8.46
CA VAL A 2 -5.98 16.36 -7.44
C VAL A 2 -6.66 15.30 -6.59
N ILE A 3 -6.27 15.20 -5.32
CA ILE A 3 -6.92 14.30 -4.35
C ILE A 3 -8.10 15.05 -3.75
N LYS A 4 -9.27 14.39 -3.73
CA LYS A 4 -10.43 14.87 -2.97
C LYS A 4 -10.84 13.84 -1.93
N ARG A 5 -11.19 14.29 -0.74
CA ARG A 5 -11.72 13.45 0.34
C ARG A 5 -13.17 13.83 0.60
N PHE A 6 -14.06 12.86 0.56
CA PHE A 6 -15.45 13.07 0.95
C PHE A 6 -15.52 13.41 2.43
N GLN A 7 -16.24 14.47 2.77
CA GLN A 7 -16.49 14.93 4.14
C GLN A 7 -17.99 14.82 4.40
N PRO A 8 -18.46 13.75 5.09
CA PRO A 8 -19.89 13.54 5.36
C PRO A 8 -20.55 14.73 6.05
N GLU A 9 -19.81 15.46 6.89
CA GLU A 9 -20.27 16.66 7.57
C GLU A 9 -20.58 17.84 6.64
N LYS A 10 -20.06 17.81 5.41
CA LYS A 10 -20.32 18.80 4.35
C LYS A 10 -21.14 18.25 3.19
N ASP A 11 -21.43 16.95 3.21
CA ASP A 11 -22.03 16.20 2.10
C ASP A 11 -21.32 16.48 0.74
N ASP A 12 -19.99 16.65 0.78
CA ASP A 12 -19.22 17.08 -0.39
C ASP A 12 -17.75 16.61 -0.37
N TRP A 13 -17.13 16.60 -1.55
CA TRP A 13 -15.73 16.24 -1.79
C TRP A 13 -14.80 17.44 -1.66
N GLN A 14 -14.01 17.46 -0.60
CA GLN A 14 -13.09 18.56 -0.32
C GLN A 14 -11.68 18.27 -0.88
N PRO A 15 -10.98 19.29 -1.43
CA PRO A 15 -9.59 19.13 -1.82
C PRO A 15 -8.72 18.67 -0.65
N SER A 16 -7.82 17.72 -0.93
CA SER A 16 -6.80 17.25 0.02
C SER A 16 -5.43 17.45 -0.60
N ALA A 17 -4.47 17.89 0.21
CA ALA A 17 -3.08 18.02 -0.22
C ALA A 17 -2.54 16.67 -0.67
N CYS A 18 -1.84 16.65 -1.81
CA CYS A 18 -1.04 15.51 -2.22
C CYS A 18 0.31 15.61 -1.50
N THR A 19 0.55 14.70 -0.56
CA THR A 19 1.69 14.76 0.37
C THR A 19 2.92 14.00 -0.10
N HIS A 20 2.82 13.24 -1.20
CA HIS A 20 3.88 12.35 -1.70
C HIS A 20 4.29 12.80 -3.10
N ALA A 21 5.60 12.85 -3.36
CA ALA A 21 6.16 13.32 -4.63
C ALA A 21 5.89 12.40 -5.84
N TYR A 22 5.45 11.16 -5.58
CA TYR A 22 5.29 10.11 -6.58
C TYR A 22 3.91 10.12 -7.25
N THR A 23 3.57 11.21 -7.95
CA THR A 23 2.26 11.36 -8.61
C THR A 23 2.19 10.85 -10.05
N ASP A 24 3.35 10.50 -10.64
CA ASP A 24 3.50 9.96 -11.99
C ASP A 24 4.15 8.56 -11.95
N GLN A 25 4.63 8.07 -13.10
CA GLN A 25 5.26 6.76 -13.21
C GLN A 25 6.51 6.63 -12.34
N SER A 26 6.37 5.97 -11.20
CA SER A 26 7.42 5.80 -10.18
C SER A 26 7.96 4.36 -10.17
N ARG A 27 8.30 3.85 -11.36
CA ARG A 27 8.85 2.49 -11.50
C ARG A 27 10.17 2.39 -10.71
N GLY A 28 10.32 1.31 -9.95
CA GLY A 28 11.49 1.09 -9.10
C GLY A 28 11.38 1.70 -7.71
N LEU A 29 10.30 2.42 -7.36
CA LEU A 29 10.11 2.95 -6.00
C LEU A 29 10.14 1.85 -4.93
N GLY A 30 9.47 0.72 -5.17
CA GLY A 30 9.50 -0.42 -4.25
C GLY A 30 10.89 -1.04 -4.12
N LEU A 31 11.69 -1.04 -5.19
CA LEU A 31 13.07 -1.52 -5.16
C LEU A 31 13.99 -0.54 -4.40
N ALA A 32 13.78 0.76 -4.58
CA ALA A 32 14.49 1.80 -3.83
C ALA A 32 14.17 1.71 -2.33
N ASP A 33 12.90 1.52 -1.96
CA ASP A 33 12.46 1.26 -0.58
C ASP A 33 13.15 0.02 -0.01
N MET A 34 13.14 -1.10 -0.74
CA MET A 34 13.79 -2.34 -0.34
C MET A 34 15.29 -2.16 -0.13
N ALA A 35 15.99 -1.45 -1.03
CA ALA A 35 17.41 -1.17 -0.88
C ALA A 35 17.70 -0.29 0.34
N ALA A 36 16.88 0.72 0.61
CA ALA A 36 17.00 1.56 1.81
C ALA A 36 16.71 0.78 3.10
N ALA A 37 15.71 -0.11 3.07
CA ALA A 37 15.35 -1.00 4.16
C ALA A 37 16.51 -1.92 4.54
N ILE A 38 17.13 -2.56 3.54
CA ILE A 38 18.32 -3.42 3.73
C ILE A 38 19.47 -2.63 4.37
N ARG A 39 19.74 -1.40 3.91
CA ARG A 39 20.81 -0.56 4.48
C ARG A 39 20.54 -0.12 5.93
N SER A 40 19.28 0.12 6.28
CA SER A 40 18.87 0.64 7.60
C SER A 40 18.45 -0.44 8.59
N GLY A 41 18.32 -1.69 8.16
CA GLY A 41 17.91 -2.82 9.01
C GLY A 41 16.42 -2.86 9.35
N ARG A 42 15.57 -2.10 8.66
CA ARG A 42 14.11 -2.23 8.78
C ARG A 42 13.54 -3.22 7.76
N PRO A 43 12.36 -3.80 7.99
CA PRO A 43 11.63 -4.52 6.94
C PRO A 43 11.30 -3.60 5.76
N PRO A 44 11.40 -4.08 4.50
CA PRO A 44 10.81 -3.40 3.34
C PRO A 44 9.31 -3.19 3.54
N ARG A 45 8.74 -2.08 3.04
CA ARG A 45 7.30 -1.83 3.17
C ARG A 45 6.45 -2.84 2.38
N ALA A 46 7.01 -3.34 1.27
CA ALA A 46 6.42 -4.41 0.46
C ALA A 46 7.29 -5.67 0.59
N ASP A 47 7.30 -6.26 1.78
CA ASP A 47 8.05 -7.49 2.06
C ASP A 47 7.33 -8.75 1.56
N GLY A 48 7.98 -9.90 1.78
CA GLY A 48 7.46 -11.21 1.36
C GLY A 48 6.23 -11.67 2.15
N ALA A 49 6.10 -11.29 3.43
CA ALA A 49 4.96 -11.68 4.25
C ALA A 49 3.68 -10.99 3.78
N LEU A 50 3.77 -9.67 3.49
CA LEU A 50 2.69 -8.93 2.87
C LEU A 50 2.34 -9.49 1.49
N ALA A 51 3.34 -9.78 0.65
CA ALA A 51 3.11 -10.32 -0.68
C ALA A 51 2.39 -11.68 -0.64
N TYR A 52 2.79 -12.56 0.28
CA TYR A 52 2.11 -13.84 0.50
C TYR A 52 0.67 -13.64 0.99
N HIS A 53 0.45 -12.72 1.94
CA HIS A 53 -0.90 -12.44 2.43
C HIS A 53 -1.84 -11.91 1.34
N VAL A 54 -1.34 -11.04 0.46
CA VAL A 54 -2.11 -10.55 -0.71
C VAL A 54 -2.43 -11.71 -1.67
N LEU A 55 -1.49 -12.63 -1.89
CA LEU A 55 -1.72 -13.80 -2.74
C LEU A 55 -2.84 -14.69 -2.17
N ASP A 56 -2.81 -14.98 -0.86
CA ASP A 56 -3.86 -15.75 -0.19
C ASP A 56 -5.23 -15.07 -0.33
N ILE A 57 -5.30 -13.74 -0.12
CA ILE A 57 -6.54 -12.96 -0.37
C ILE A 57 -7.03 -13.13 -1.81
N MET A 58 -6.13 -13.03 -2.80
CA MET A 58 -6.49 -13.18 -4.21
C MET A 58 -7.03 -14.58 -4.50
N GLN A 59 -6.44 -15.63 -3.92
CA GLN A 59 -6.92 -17.00 -4.06
C GLN A 59 -8.28 -17.19 -3.39
N ALA A 60 -8.45 -16.68 -2.17
CA ALA A 60 -9.70 -16.75 -1.42
C ALA A 60 -10.86 -16.05 -2.14
N PHE A 61 -10.61 -14.95 -2.86
CA PHE A 61 -11.65 -14.31 -3.69
C PHE A 61 -12.11 -15.17 -4.86
N LEU A 62 -11.17 -15.85 -5.54
CA LEU A 62 -11.52 -16.75 -6.65
C LEU A 62 -12.35 -17.93 -6.12
N GLU A 63 -11.87 -18.56 -5.05
CA GLU A 63 -12.54 -19.70 -4.43
C GLU A 63 -13.92 -19.33 -3.85
N SER A 64 -14.04 -18.16 -3.21
CA SER A 64 -15.32 -17.65 -2.71
C SER A 64 -16.33 -17.45 -3.85
N GLY A 65 -15.87 -16.96 -5.00
CA GLY A 65 -16.70 -16.79 -6.19
C GLY A 65 -17.24 -18.10 -6.75
N GLU A 66 -16.44 -19.17 -6.71
CA GLU A 66 -16.84 -20.51 -7.15
C GLU A 66 -17.79 -21.21 -6.16
N ARG A 67 -17.54 -21.05 -4.85
CA ARG A 67 -18.30 -21.73 -3.79
C ARG A 67 -19.52 -20.94 -3.31
N HIS A 68 -19.64 -19.67 -3.69
CA HIS A 68 -20.67 -18.74 -3.21
C HIS A 68 -20.71 -18.60 -1.67
N GLU A 69 -19.56 -18.71 -1.01
CA GLU A 69 -19.46 -18.56 0.44
C GLU A 69 -18.15 -17.86 0.85
N PRO A 70 -18.07 -17.30 2.07
CA PRO A 70 -16.84 -16.69 2.57
C PRO A 70 -15.73 -17.73 2.77
N ILE A 71 -14.52 -17.42 2.30
CA ILE A 71 -13.31 -18.23 2.53
C ILE A 71 -12.46 -17.54 3.60
N ALA A 72 -12.10 -18.30 4.64
CA ALA A 72 -11.21 -17.81 5.69
C ALA A 72 -9.77 -17.79 5.18
N LEU A 73 -9.05 -16.69 5.45
CA LEU A 73 -7.63 -16.58 5.13
C LEU A 73 -6.80 -17.38 6.13
N GLU A 74 -5.78 -18.07 5.63
CA GLU A 74 -4.84 -18.81 6.47
C GLU A 74 -3.58 -17.99 6.80
N SER A 75 -3.28 -17.01 5.96
CA SER A 75 -2.12 -16.13 6.11
C SER A 75 -2.42 -14.86 6.90
N THR A 76 -1.36 -14.23 7.39
CA THR A 76 -1.40 -12.89 7.99
C THR A 76 -0.08 -12.17 7.74
N CYS A 77 -0.04 -10.86 7.98
CA CYS A 77 1.18 -10.06 7.93
C CYS A 77 1.09 -8.89 8.92
N GLU A 78 2.24 -8.37 9.35
CA GLU A 78 2.25 -7.09 10.05
C GLU A 78 1.84 -5.98 9.09
N ARG A 79 1.14 -4.95 9.61
CA ARG A 79 0.80 -3.77 8.81
C ARG A 79 2.08 -2.96 8.56
N PRO A 80 2.51 -2.78 7.30
CA PRO A 80 3.72 -2.01 7.02
C PRO A 80 3.57 -0.54 7.42
N ALA A 81 4.68 0.09 7.79
CA ALA A 81 4.71 1.53 8.02
C ALA A 81 4.42 2.28 6.70
N PRO A 82 3.62 3.36 6.73
CA PRO A 82 3.40 4.18 5.55
C PRO A 82 4.70 4.87 5.12
N MET A 83 4.76 5.28 3.85
CA MET A 83 5.82 6.18 3.39
C MET A 83 5.65 7.57 4.04
N PRO A 84 6.71 8.18 4.58
CA PRO A 84 6.66 9.51 5.15
C PRO A 84 6.12 10.54 4.15
N ALA A 85 5.32 11.47 4.64
CA ALA A 85 4.86 12.61 3.87
C ALA A 85 6.00 13.63 3.70
N GLY A 86 6.00 14.38 2.58
CA GLY A 86 6.91 15.50 2.36
C GLY A 86 8.31 15.13 1.87
N LEU A 87 8.55 13.85 1.53
CA LEU A 87 9.79 13.44 0.87
C LEU A 87 9.90 14.07 -0.52
N SER A 88 11.12 14.47 -0.89
CA SER A 88 11.43 14.88 -2.26
C SER A 88 11.41 13.69 -3.22
N ASP A 89 11.24 13.97 -4.52
CA ASP A 89 11.35 12.93 -5.53
C ASP A 89 12.71 12.20 -5.45
N GLY A 90 12.69 10.87 -5.62
CA GLY A 90 13.85 10.00 -5.42
C GLY A 90 14.19 9.63 -3.97
N CYS A 91 13.55 10.23 -2.95
CA CYS A 91 13.78 9.91 -1.54
C CYS A 91 12.72 8.95 -0.97
N VAL A 92 13.18 7.91 -0.27
CA VAL A 92 12.32 6.87 0.35
C VAL A 92 12.33 6.87 1.88
N GLU A 93 13.16 7.73 2.48
CA GLU A 93 13.32 8.01 3.91
C GLU A 93 13.72 9.48 4.11
#